data_AF-A0A419FYM6-F1
#
_entry.id   AF-A0A419FYM6-F1
#
_cell.length_a   1.000
_cell.length_b   1.000
_cell.length_c   1.000
_cell.angle_alpha   90.00
_cell.angle_beta   90.00
_cell.angle_gamma   90.00
#
_symmetry.space_group_name_H-M   'P 1'
#
loop_
_entity.id
_entity.type
_entity.pdbx_description
1 polymer ?
#
loop_
_entity_poly.entity_id
_entity_poly.type
_entity_poly.pdbx_seq_one_letter_code
_entity_poly.pdbx_strand_id
1 'polypeptide(L)'
;MRTKAGLWMDHRKAMIVLVTDKGEETKLIISKVEKQPRRSGDSPLKGPYESAQVPASNRQQRALTGHLNIYYEAVIACIRDAESILIFGPGEAKGELKKRLKKSNLEGRIVGMETVDRMTDRQISAKIRRHFSQ
;
A
#
# COMPACT_ATOMS: atom_id res chain seq x y z
N MET A 1 17.71 -17.72 -8.20
CA MET A 1 18.23 -16.50 -7.57
C MET A 1 17.39 -16.23 -6.35
N ARG A 2 17.99 -16.20 -5.16
CA ARG A 2 17.24 -15.97 -3.92
C ARG A 2 16.90 -14.49 -3.81
N THR A 3 15.65 -14.14 -4.10
CA THR A 3 15.16 -12.76 -3.98
C THR A 3 14.40 -12.62 -2.68
N LYS A 4 14.85 -11.70 -1.81
CA LYS A 4 14.15 -11.35 -0.58
C LYS A 4 13.45 -10.01 -0.77
N ALA A 5 12.24 -9.86 -0.27
CA ALA A 5 11.46 -8.64 -0.36
C ALA A 5 11.11 -8.12 1.02
N GLY A 6 11.43 -6.86 1.28
CA GLY A 6 10.88 -6.11 2.40
C GLY A 6 9.82 -5.15 1.91
N LEU A 7 8.67 -5.14 2.56
CA LEU A 7 7.53 -4.31 2.20
C LEU A 7 7.09 -3.50 3.43
N TRP A 8 7.18 -2.18 3.32
CA TRP A 8 6.44 -1.27 4.18
C TRP A 8 5.18 -0.80 3.47
N MET A 9 4.01 -0.80 4.13
CA MET A 9 2.80 -0.26 3.51
C MET A 9 1.82 0.39 4.49
N ASP A 10 1.08 1.36 3.96
CA ASP A 10 -0.17 1.85 4.50
C ASP A 10 -1.23 2.00 3.36
N HIS A 11 -2.37 2.63 3.63
CA HIS A 11 -3.40 2.88 2.61
C HIS A 11 -3.03 3.99 1.61
N ARG A 12 -1.94 4.74 1.85
CA ARG A 12 -1.48 5.87 1.03
C ARG A 12 -0.31 5.49 0.12
N LYS A 13 0.64 4.70 0.59
CA LYS A 13 1.82 4.28 -0.17
C LYS A 13 2.39 2.95 0.34
N ALA A 14 3.06 2.25 -0.56
CA ALA A 14 3.83 1.06 -0.28
C ALA A 14 5.27 1.25 -0.79
N MET A 15 6.24 0.93 0.06
CA MET A 15 7.65 0.92 -0.28
C MET A 15 8.15 -0.52 -0.22
N ILE A 16 8.67 -0.98 -1.34
CA ILE A 16 9.19 -2.33 -1.53
C ILE A 16 10.70 -2.20 -1.73
N VAL A 17 11.47 -2.99 -1.00
CA VAL A 17 12.90 -3.14 -1.20
C VAL A 17 13.16 -4.60 -1.53
N LEU A 18 13.61 -4.85 -2.76
CA LEU A 18 14.02 -6.15 -3.25
C LEU A 18 15.52 -6.28 -3.04
N VAL A 19 15.93 -7.32 -2.32
CA VAL A 19 17.33 -7.64 -2.05
C VAL A 19 17.67 -8.88 -2.87
N THR A 20 18.63 -8.71 -3.78
CA THR A 20 19.17 -9.76 -4.64
C THR A 20 20.67 -9.92 -4.41
N ASP A 21 21.25 -10.99 -4.93
CA ASP A 21 22.69 -11.23 -5.00
C ASP A 21 23.46 -10.14 -5.76
N LYS A 22 22.79 -9.45 -6.69
CA LYS A 22 23.36 -8.37 -7.50
C LYS A 22 23.20 -6.97 -6.91
N GLY A 23 22.42 -6.84 -5.83
CA GLY A 23 22.16 -5.56 -5.17
C GLY A 23 20.71 -5.37 -4.73
N GLU A 24 20.40 -4.13 -4.34
CA GLU A 24 19.09 -3.75 -3.81
C GLU A 24 18.33 -2.85 -4.78
N GLU A 25 17.05 -3.16 -5.01
CA GLU A 25 16.14 -2.34 -5.80
C GLU A 25 15.03 -1.82 -4.89
N THR A 26 14.77 -0.51 -4.90
CA THR A 26 13.66 0.09 -4.14
C THR A 26 12.56 0.56 -5.08
N LYS A 27 11.31 0.16 -4.81
CA LYS A 27 10.11 0.56 -5.55
C LYS A 27 9.14 1.26 -4.61
N LEU A 28 8.60 2.40 -5.04
CA LEU A 28 7.56 3.14 -4.34
C LEU A 28 6.28 3.09 -5.16
N ILE A 29 5.20 2.62 -4.55
CA ILE A 29 3.86 2.57 -5.14
C ILE A 29 2.96 3.50 -4.34
N ILE A 30 2.35 4.49 -4.99
CA ILE A 30 1.44 5.44 -4.35
C ILE A 30 0.00 5.02 -4.64
N SER A 31 -0.82 4.94 -3.60
CA SER A 31 -2.25 4.71 -3.70
C SER A 31 -2.92 5.96 -4.30
N LYS A 32 -3.58 5.82 -5.46
CA LYS A 32 -4.32 6.91 -6.11
C LYS A 32 -5.64 7.27 -5.41
N VAL A 33 -5.88 6.72 -4.22
CA VAL A 33 -7.11 6.90 -3.45
C VAL A 33 -7.28 8.33 -2.92
N GLU A 34 -6.22 9.14 -2.86
CA GLU A 34 -6.26 10.45 -2.18
C GLU A 34 -6.39 11.69 -3.07
N LYS A 35 -6.72 11.58 -4.37
CA LYS A 35 -7.08 12.78 -5.16
C LYS A 35 -8.31 12.54 -6.02
N GLN A 36 -9.49 12.65 -5.42
CA GLN A 36 -10.47 13.48 -6.11
C GLN A 36 -9.95 14.92 -5.99
N PRO A 37 -9.56 15.59 -7.09
CA PRO A 37 -9.41 17.03 -7.01
C PRO A 37 -10.76 17.56 -6.52
N ARG A 38 -10.76 18.31 -5.42
CA ARG A 38 -11.92 19.13 -5.08
C ARG A 38 -12.28 19.87 -6.35
N ARG A 39 -13.54 19.74 -6.76
CA ARG A 39 -14.14 20.43 -7.90
C ARG A 39 -13.70 21.90 -7.84
N SER A 40 -12.70 22.25 -8.64
CA SER A 40 -12.30 23.63 -8.85
C SER A 40 -13.16 24.10 -10.01
N GLY A 41 -14.09 24.99 -9.72
CA GLY A 41 -15.03 25.54 -10.70
C GLY A 41 -16.47 25.12 -10.43
N ASP A 42 -17.09 25.76 -9.45
CA ASP A 42 -18.34 26.48 -9.69
C ASP A 42 -18.38 27.67 -8.72
N SER A 43 -18.51 28.85 -9.31
CA SER A 43 -18.58 30.13 -8.61
C SER A 43 -19.74 30.15 -7.61
N PRO A 44 -19.66 30.91 -6.49
CA PRO A 44 -20.76 31.04 -5.56
C PRO A 44 -21.82 31.97 -6.15
N LEU A 45 -22.87 31.39 -6.76
CA LEU A 45 -24.11 32.10 -7.04
C LEU A 45 -25.22 31.53 -6.17
N LYS A 46 -25.50 32.29 -5.09
CA LYS A 46 -26.78 32.49 -4.37
C LYS A 46 -27.71 31.28 -4.18
N GLY A 47 -27.86 30.86 -2.93
CA GLY A 47 -29.03 30.11 -2.45
C GLY A 47 -28.94 29.78 -0.96
N PRO A 48 -30.05 29.81 -0.18
CA PRO A 48 -30.01 29.62 1.26
C PRO A 48 -29.66 28.16 1.61
N TYR A 49 -28.87 28.06 2.66
CA TYR A 49 -28.35 26.87 3.32
C TYR A 49 -29.43 25.79 3.57
N GLU A 50 -29.30 24.64 2.89
CA GLU A 50 -29.77 23.36 3.41
C GLU A 50 -28.63 22.34 3.31
N SER A 51 -28.05 22.03 4.46
CA SER A 51 -27.06 20.97 4.65
C SER A 51 -27.70 19.59 4.51
N ALA A 52 -28.09 19.22 3.28
CA ALA A 52 -28.39 17.85 2.97
C ALA A 52 -27.07 17.07 2.95
N GLN A 53 -26.82 16.30 4.02
CA GLN A 53 -25.87 15.21 4.05
C GLN A 53 -26.13 14.29 2.85
N VAL A 54 -25.46 14.53 1.73
CA VAL A 54 -25.52 13.64 0.57
C VAL A 54 -24.85 12.34 1.01
N PRO A 55 -25.56 11.19 1.04
CA PRO A 55 -24.93 9.93 1.32
C PRO A 55 -23.86 9.72 0.25
N ALA A 56 -22.61 9.47 0.65
CA ALA A 56 -21.52 9.18 -0.28
C ALA A 56 -22.01 8.14 -1.29
N SER A 57 -22.27 8.59 -2.52
CA SER A 57 -23.08 7.83 -3.46
C SER A 57 -22.36 6.50 -3.72
N ASN A 58 -23.10 5.39 -3.75
CA ASN A 58 -22.58 4.01 -3.91
C ASN A 58 -21.53 3.88 -5.04
N ARG A 59 -21.57 4.78 -6.04
CA ARG A 59 -20.60 4.92 -7.13
C ARG A 59 -19.21 5.43 -6.70
N GLN A 60 -19.13 6.42 -5.80
CA GLN A 60 -17.86 6.93 -5.25
C GLN A 60 -17.17 5.86 -4.41
N GLN A 61 -17.95 5.12 -3.61
CA GLN A 61 -17.43 4.03 -2.80
C GLN A 61 -16.88 2.89 -3.68
N ARG A 62 -17.57 2.51 -4.75
CA ARG A 62 -17.06 1.53 -5.75
C ARG A 62 -15.78 1.98 -6.43
N ALA A 63 -15.66 3.26 -6.81
CA ALA A 63 -14.44 3.80 -7.41
C ALA A 63 -13.26 3.80 -6.42
N LEU A 64 -13.53 4.14 -5.15
CA LEU A 64 -12.55 4.12 -4.07
C LEU A 64 -12.02 2.69 -3.82
N THR A 65 -12.92 1.70 -3.74
CA THR A 65 -12.57 0.28 -3.59
C THR A 65 -11.80 -0.25 -4.80
N GLY A 66 -12.14 0.18 -6.01
CA GLY A 66 -11.43 -0.19 -7.24
C GLY A 66 -9.97 0.29 -7.25
N HIS A 67 -9.71 1.52 -6.83
CA HIS A 67 -8.35 2.05 -6.77
C HIS A 67 -7.48 1.37 -5.70
N LEU A 68 -8.06 1.05 -4.54
CA LEU A 68 -7.37 0.23 -3.53
C LEU A 68 -7.04 -1.16 -4.09
N ASN A 69 -7.95 -1.77 -4.84
CA ASN A 69 -7.69 -3.07 -5.45
C ASN A 69 -6.48 -3.02 -6.38
N ILE A 70 -6.43 -2.05 -7.30
CA ILE A 70 -5.31 -1.85 -8.22
C ILE A 70 -3.99 -1.63 -7.45
N TYR A 71 -4.04 -0.84 -6.39
CA TYR A 71 -2.89 -0.59 -5.53
C TYR A 71 -2.34 -1.88 -4.90
N TYR A 72 -3.21 -2.69 -4.29
CA TYR A 72 -2.80 -3.96 -3.72
C TYR A 72 -2.31 -4.96 -4.78
N GLU A 73 -2.95 -5.04 -5.94
CA GLU A 73 -2.49 -5.89 -7.04
C GLU A 73 -1.09 -5.47 -7.52
N ALA A 74 -0.81 -4.17 -7.64
CA ALA A 74 0.51 -3.67 -8.01
C ALA A 74 1.59 -4.04 -6.99
N VAL A 75 1.26 -3.97 -5.69
CA VAL A 75 2.15 -4.40 -4.61
C VAL A 75 2.42 -5.90 -4.70
N ILE A 76 1.37 -6.72 -4.85
CA ILE A 76 1.49 -8.18 -4.98
C ILE A 76 2.32 -8.55 -6.20
N ALA A 77 2.09 -7.90 -7.34
CA ALA A 77 2.84 -8.14 -8.58
C ALA A 77 4.35 -7.90 -8.43
N CYS A 78 4.77 -6.97 -7.56
CA CYS A 78 6.17 -6.69 -7.31
C CYS A 78 6.84 -7.71 -6.38
N ILE A 79 6.10 -8.32 -5.46
CA ILE A 79 6.63 -9.23 -4.45
C ILE A 79 6.39 -10.72 -4.77
N ARG A 80 5.57 -11.03 -5.78
CA ARG A 80 5.21 -12.41 -6.16
C ARG A 80 6.40 -13.27 -6.56
N ASP A 81 7.49 -12.67 -7.03
CA ASP A 81 8.69 -13.37 -7.48
C ASP A 81 9.72 -13.53 -6.34
N ALA A 82 9.47 -12.95 -5.18
CA ALA A 82 10.32 -13.11 -4.00
C ALA A 82 10.07 -14.46 -3.32
N GLU A 83 11.14 -15.07 -2.81
CA GLU A 83 11.10 -16.31 -2.03
C GLU A 83 10.77 -16.05 -0.55
N SER A 84 11.10 -14.85 -0.06
CA SER A 84 10.92 -14.44 1.33
C SER A 84 10.40 -13.01 1.39
N ILE A 85 9.30 -12.80 2.11
CA ILE A 85 8.60 -11.52 2.18
C ILE A 85 8.47 -11.10 3.64
N LEU A 86 9.07 -9.96 4.00
CA LEU A 86 8.82 -9.27 5.26
C LEU A 86 7.79 -8.16 5.02
N ILE A 87 6.69 -8.15 5.76
CA ILE A 87 5.65 -7.13 5.64
C ILE A 87 5.56 -6.33 6.93
N PHE A 88 5.56 -5.01 6.86
CA PHE A 88 5.40 -4.16 8.03
C PHE A 88 4.69 -2.86 7.68
N GLY A 89 4.13 -2.20 8.69
CA GLY A 89 3.48 -0.92 8.47
C GLY A 89 2.44 -0.56 9.53
N PRO A 90 2.00 0.71 9.52
CA PRO A 90 0.98 1.19 10.44
C PRO A 90 -0.41 0.70 10.03
N GLY A 91 -1.23 0.37 11.03
CA GLY A 91 -2.65 0.05 10.82
C GLY A 91 -2.92 -1.30 10.14
N GLU A 92 -4.05 -1.35 9.43
CA GLU A 92 -4.70 -2.59 8.96
C GLU A 92 -4.25 -3.04 7.55
N ALA A 93 -3.58 -2.18 6.79
CA ALA A 93 -3.21 -2.41 5.38
C ALA A 93 -2.48 -3.75 5.16
N LYS A 94 -1.55 -4.09 6.06
CA LYS A 94 -0.83 -5.37 6.03
C LYS A 94 -1.72 -6.59 6.24
N GLY A 95 -2.76 -6.46 7.07
CA GLY A 95 -3.72 -7.52 7.33
C GLY A 95 -4.62 -7.76 6.12
N GLU A 96 -5.03 -6.69 5.45
CA GLU A 96 -5.72 -6.76 4.15
C GLU A 96 -4.84 -7.41 3.08
N LEU A 97 -3.57 -7.01 2.99
CA LEU A 97 -2.62 -7.61 2.06
C LEU A 97 -2.42 -9.10 2.36
N LYS A 98 -2.28 -9.50 3.64
CA LYS A 98 -2.15 -10.91 4.02
C LYS A 98 -3.32 -11.74 3.51
N LYS A 99 -4.56 -11.25 3.67
CA LYS A 99 -5.77 -11.94 3.17
C LYS A 99 -5.71 -12.13 1.65
N ARG A 100 -5.16 -11.16 0.90
CA ARG A 100 -4.99 -11.24 -0.56
C ARG A 100 -3.85 -12.19 -0.97
N LEU A 101 -2.73 -12.17 -0.24
CA LEU A 101 -1.61 -13.10 -0.45
C LEU A 101 -2.01 -14.54 -0.16
N LYS A 102 -2.87 -14.76 0.84
CA LYS A 102 -3.47 -16.07 1.13
C LYS A 102 -4.29 -16.59 -0.06
N LYS A 103 -5.10 -15.73 -0.70
CA LYS A 103 -5.83 -16.09 -1.93
C LYS A 103 -4.91 -16.39 -3.11
N SER A 104 -3.69 -15.84 -3.11
CA SER A 104 -2.70 -16.01 -4.18
C SER A 104 -1.68 -17.12 -3.89
N ASN A 105 -1.87 -17.93 -2.85
CA ASN A 105 -0.94 -18.99 -2.39
C ASN A 105 0.48 -18.49 -2.06
N LEU A 106 0.63 -17.22 -1.70
CA LEU A 106 1.92 -16.61 -1.34
C LEU A 106 2.14 -16.50 0.17
N GLU A 107 1.19 -16.97 1.00
CA GLU A 107 1.27 -16.88 2.46
C GLU A 107 2.50 -17.60 3.04
N GLY A 108 2.90 -18.74 2.45
CA GLY A 108 4.07 -19.50 2.90
C GLY A 108 5.41 -18.79 2.70
N ARG A 109 5.45 -17.69 1.94
CA ARG A 109 6.65 -16.88 1.72
C ARG A 109 6.78 -15.73 2.71
N ILE A 110 5.75 -15.48 3.53
CA ILE A 110 5.75 -14.40 4.51
C ILE A 110 6.61 -14.84 5.70
N VAL A 111 7.78 -14.24 5.84
CA VAL A 111 8.74 -14.54 6.93
C VAL A 111 8.37 -13.79 8.21
N GLY A 112 7.70 -12.64 8.09
CA GLY A 112 7.28 -11.86 9.24
C GLY A 112 6.26 -10.79 8.91
N MET A 113 5.43 -10.46 9.90
CA MET A 113 4.54 -9.30 9.88
C MET A 113 4.76 -8.46 11.12
N GLU A 114 5.09 -7.18 10.93
CA GLU A 114 5.33 -6.27 12.05
C GLU A 114 4.38 -5.06 12.04
N THR A 115 3.98 -4.64 13.24
CA THR A 115 3.34 -3.34 13.45
C THR A 115 4.40 -2.33 13.80
N VAL A 116 4.49 -1.30 12.96
CA VAL A 116 5.36 -0.15 13.19
C VAL A 116 4.54 1.12 13.04
N ASP A 117 4.95 2.17 13.72
CA ASP A 117 4.42 3.51 13.49
C ASP A 117 4.85 4.07 12.13
N ARG A 118 4.44 5.31 11.84
CA ARG A 118 4.86 6.03 10.64
C ARG A 118 6.39 6.09 10.59
N MET A 119 6.95 5.60 9.49
CA MET A 119 8.38 5.63 9.21
C MET A 119 8.64 6.49 7.97
N THR A 120 9.80 7.16 7.97
CA THR A 120 10.35 7.79 6.78
C THR A 120 10.94 6.75 5.83
N ASP A 121 11.05 7.11 4.56
CA ASP A 121 11.61 6.26 3.51
C ASP A 121 13.01 5.71 3.90
N ARG A 122 13.85 6.54 4.52
CA ARG A 122 15.17 6.13 5.03
C ARG A 122 15.09 5.10 6.15
N GLN A 123 14.14 5.26 7.08
CA GLN A 123 13.93 4.31 8.18
C GLN A 123 13.41 2.97 7.66
N ILE A 124 12.54 2.99 6.64
CA ILE A 124 12.02 1.80 5.98
C ILE A 124 13.17 1.02 5.35
N SER A 125 13.98 1.66 4.50
CA SER A 125 15.13 1.01 3.85
C SER A 125 16.13 0.47 4.88
N ALA A 126 16.45 1.24 5.92
CA ALA A 126 17.38 0.82 6.96
C ALA A 126 16.89 -0.42 7.72
N LYS A 127 15.58 -0.49 8.02
CA LYS A 127 14.99 -1.64 8.71
C LYS A 127 15.01 -2.89 7.84
N ILE A 128 14.66 -2.77 6.55
CA ILE A 128 14.68 -3.89 5.61
C ILE A 128 16.11 -4.42 5.44
N ARG A 129 17.07 -3.51 5.25
CA ARG A 129 18.50 -3.85 5.19
C ARG A 129 18.93 -4.62 6.41
N ARG A 130 18.64 -4.10 7.62
CA ARG A 130 19.01 -4.75 8.88
C ARG A 130 18.42 -6.16 9.03
N HIS A 131 17.20 -6.38 8.52
CA HIS A 131 16.55 -7.69 8.59
C HIS A 131 17.18 -8.71 7.63
N PHE A 132 17.63 -8.28 6.45
CA PHE A 132 18.21 -9.17 5.44
C PHE A 132 19.74 -9.21 5.40
N SER A 133 20.40 -8.33 6.17
CA SER A 133 21.85 -8.35 6.43
C SER A 133 22.27 -9.34 7.50
N GLN A 134 21.32 -10.05 8.11
CA GLN A 134 21.54 -11.21 8.97
C GLN A 134 21.35 -12.50 8.15
#